data_AF-A0AAW5ELT1-F1
#
_entry.id   AF-A0AAW5ELT1-F1
#
_cell.length_a   1.000
_cell.length_b   1.000
_cell.length_c   1.000
_cell.angle_alpha   90.00
_cell.angle_beta   90.00
_cell.angle_gamma   90.00
#
_symmetry.space_group_name_H-M   'P 1'
#
loop_
_entity.id
_entity.type
_entity.pdbx_description
1 polymer ?
#
loop_
_entity_poly.entity_id
_entity_poly.type
_entity_poly.pdbx_seq_one_letter_code
_entity_poly.pdbx_strand_id
1 'polypeptide(L)' 'SANEKICSDFVYNSVGIVTALNPYIGYENSASIAKEAMSTGKRVADIALERGLLSKEQIDEILTPANMLNPHMEAKK' A
#
# COMPACT_ATOMS: atom_id res chain seq x y z
N SER A 1 -27.58 -0.73 2.99
CA SER A 1 -26.42 -1.50 3.46
C SER A 1 -25.33 -1.43 2.40
N ALA A 2 -24.05 -1.52 2.80
CA ALA A 2 -22.92 -1.55 1.87
C ALA A 2 -22.50 -3.00 1.55
N ASN A 3 -21.80 -3.20 0.43
CA ASN A 3 -21.15 -4.48 0.12
C ASN A 3 -19.69 -4.43 0.57
N GLU A 4 -19.46 -4.73 1.85
CA GLU A 4 -18.16 -4.58 2.52
C GLU A 4 -17.04 -5.34 1.80
N LYS A 5 -17.31 -6.57 1.36
CA LYS A 5 -16.33 -7.38 0.65
C LYS A 5 -15.90 -6.72 -0.67
N ILE A 6 -16.86 -6.27 -1.48
CA ILE A 6 -16.55 -5.60 -2.75
C ILE A 6 -15.77 -4.30 -2.50
N CYS A 7 -16.17 -3.51 -1.51
CA CYS A 7 -15.47 -2.26 -1.18
C CYS A 7 -14.03 -2.53 -0.72
N SER A 8 -13.84 -3.54 0.12
CA SER A 8 -12.52 -3.96 0.59
C SER A 8 -11.63 -4.45 -0.55
N ASP A 9 -12.18 -5.27 -1.45
CA ASP A 9 -11.48 -5.76 -2.63
C ASP A 9 -11.04 -4.59 -3.53
N PHE A 10 -11.86 -3.55 -3.71
CA PHE A 10 -11.44 -2.37 -4.47
C PHE A 10 -10.28 -1.61 -3.84
N VAL A 11 -10.30 -1.42 -2.51
CA VAL A 11 -9.23 -0.70 -1.81
C VAL A 11 -7.92 -1.47 -1.92
N TYR A 12 -7.93 -2.76 -1.57
CA TYR A 12 -6.71 -3.56 -1.49
C TYR A 12 -6.11 -3.94 -2.85
N ASN A 13 -6.88 -3.84 -3.94
CA ASN A 13 -6.38 -4.00 -5.31
C ASN A 13 -6.04 -2.66 -6.00
N SER A 14 -6.30 -1.52 -5.35
CA SER A 14 -6.06 -0.20 -5.96
C SER A 14 -4.57 0.14 -5.96
N VAL A 15 -4.10 0.75 -7.04
CA VAL A 15 -2.76 1.35 -7.11
C VAL A 15 -2.62 2.48 -6.09
N GLY A 16 -3.72 3.17 -5.74
CA GLY A 16 -3.72 4.30 -4.79
C GLY A 16 -3.23 3.92 -3.39
N ILE A 17 -3.22 2.64 -3.04
CA ILE A 17 -2.71 2.17 -1.75
C ILE A 17 -1.21 2.45 -1.56
N VAL A 18 -0.49 2.69 -2.65
CA VAL A 18 0.93 3.09 -2.64
C VAL A 18 1.18 4.38 -1.85
N THR A 19 0.18 5.27 -1.77
CA THR A 19 0.29 6.52 -0.98
C THR A 19 0.45 6.22 0.52
N ALA A 20 -0.17 5.15 1.03
CA ALA A 20 0.02 4.72 2.41
C ALA A 20 1.42 4.18 2.67
N LEU A 21 2.08 3.61 1.65
CA LEU A 21 3.45 3.07 1.78
C LEU A 21 4.52 4.17 1.66
N ASN A 22 4.19 5.31 1.06
CA ASN A 22 5.14 6.37 0.71
C ASN A 22 6.01 6.88 1.87
N PRO A 23 5.49 7.07 3.11
CA PRO A 23 6.32 7.48 4.24
C PRO A 23 7.39 6.46 4.65
N TYR A 24 7.22 5.18 4.28
CA TYR A 24 8.08 4.09 4.72
C TYR A 24 9.14 3.72 3.68
N ILE A 25 8.78 3.80 2.39
CA ILE A 25 9.67 3.39 1.29
C ILE A 25 10.19 4.57 0.47
N GLY A 26 9.68 5.78 0.72
CA GLY A 26 10.05 6.99 -0.01
C GLY A 26 9.39 7.13 -1.37
N TYR A 27 9.47 8.35 -1.92
CA TYR A 27 8.80 8.72 -3.17
C TYR A 27 9.27 7.90 -4.39
N GLU A 28 10.59 7.72 -4.55
CA GLU A 28 11.14 7.04 -5.73
C GLU A 28 10.67 5.58 -5.81
N ASN A 29 10.74 4.85 -4.69
CA ASN A 29 10.24 3.47 -4.63
C ASN A 29 8.73 3.43 -4.85
N SER A 30 7.98 4.33 -4.22
CA SER A 30 6.52 4.41 -4.37
C SER A 30 6.11 4.66 -5.83
N ALA A 31 6.74 5.62 -6.51
CA ALA A 31 6.46 5.91 -7.91
C ALA A 31 6.83 4.72 -8.82
N SER A 32 7.95 4.06 -8.54
CA SER A 32 8.40 2.87 -9.28
C SER A 32 7.43 1.69 -9.12
N ILE A 33 6.94 1.43 -7.91
CA ILE A 33 5.95 0.38 -7.64
C ILE A 33 4.63 0.70 -8.32
N ALA A 34 4.15 1.95 -8.23
CA ALA A 34 2.90 2.35 -8.88
C ALA A 34 2.94 2.11 -10.38
N LYS A 35 4.07 2.47 -11.02
CA LYS A 35 4.30 2.22 -12.44
C LYS A 35 4.30 0.73 -12.77
N GLU A 36 5.00 -0.09 -11.97
CA GLU A 36 5.02 -1.54 -12.16
C GLU A 36 3.62 -2.14 -12.02
N ALA A 37 2.88 -1.79 -10.97
CA ALA A 37 1.52 -2.27 -10.72
C ALA A 37 0.59 -1.96 -11.90
N MET A 38 0.66 -0.73 -12.43
CA MET A 38 -0.12 -0.33 -13.62
C MET A 38 0.28 -1.11 -14.89
N SER A 39 1.56 -1.43 -15.07
CA SER A 39 2.03 -2.16 -16.26
C SER A 39 1.79 -3.67 -16.20
N THR A 40 1.80 -4.26 -15.00
CA THR A 40 1.79 -5.72 -14.81
C THR A 40 0.46 -6.24 -14.29
N GLY A 41 -0.38 -5.38 -13.71
CA GLY A 41 -1.59 -5.79 -12.99
C GLY A 41 -1.32 -6.43 -11.62
N LYS A 42 -0.05 -6.50 -11.17
CA LYS A 42 0.29 -6.96 -9.83
C LYS A 42 -0.18 -5.97 -8.77
N ARG A 43 -0.46 -6.48 -7.57
CA ARG A 43 -0.84 -5.64 -6.43
C ARG A 43 0.39 -4.92 -5.88
N VAL A 44 0.19 -3.68 -5.44
CA VAL A 44 1.24 -2.84 -4.84
C VAL A 44 1.92 -3.52 -3.66
N ALA A 45 1.13 -4.17 -2.78
CA ALA A 45 1.63 -4.89 -1.62
C ALA A 45 2.56 -6.06 -2.01
N ASP A 46 2.19 -6.82 -3.05
CA ASP A 46 2.98 -7.95 -3.53
C ASP A 46 4.31 -7.47 -4.09
N ILE A 47 4.32 -6.40 -4.89
CA ILE A 47 5.55 -5.81 -5.42
C ILE A 47 6.45 -5.28 -4.30
N ALA A 48 5.90 -4.63 -3.28
CA ALA A 48 6.66 -4.14 -2.14
C ALA A 48 7.33 -5.27 -1.35
N LEU A 49 6.63 -6.40 -1.19
CA LEU A 49 7.14 -7.61 -0.56
C LEU A 49 8.21 -8.30 -1.42
N GLU A 50 7.94 -8.50 -2.72
CA GLU A 50 8.86 -9.13 -3.68
C GLU A 50 10.18 -8.36 -3.77
N ARG A 51 10.14 -7.03 -3.71
CA ARG A 51 11.32 -6.15 -3.72
C ARG A 51 12.02 -6.04 -2.37
N GLY A 52 11.50 -6.66 -1.32
CA GLY A 52 12.06 -6.61 0.04
C GLY A 52 12.03 -5.21 0.66
N LEU A 53 11.13 -4.34 0.21
CA LEU A 53 11.02 -2.97 0.72
C LEU A 53 10.24 -2.91 2.03
N LEU A 54 9.31 -3.83 2.22
CA LEU A 54 8.54 -4.02 3.45
C LEU A 54 8.36 -5.52 3.70
N SER A 55 8.36 -5.93 4.97
CA SER A 55 7.94 -7.27 5.37
C SER A 55 6.42 -7.41 5.27
N LYS A 56 5.94 -8.65 5.30
CA LYS A 56 4.51 -8.92 5.32
C LYS A 56 3.84 -8.28 6.54
N GLU A 57 4.48 -8.36 7.70
CA GLU A 57 3.99 -7.80 8.95
C GLU A 57 3.85 -6.27 8.86
N GLN A 58 4.84 -5.60 8.27
CA GLN A 58 4.77 -4.14 8.03
C GLN A 58 3.65 -3.78 7.07
N ILE A 59 3.46 -4.54 5.99
CA ILE A 59 2.37 -4.33 5.03
C ILE A 59 1.02 -4.50 5.72
N ASP A 60 0.84 -5.59 6.48
CA ASP A 60 -0.42 -5.89 7.17
C ASP A 60 -0.75 -4.81 8.22
N GLU A 61 0.27 -4.26 8.91
CA GLU A 61 0.10 -3.15 9.84
C GLU A 61 -0.28 -1.84 9.12
N ILE A 62 0.49 -1.42 8.12
CA ILE A 62 0.29 -0.15 7.41
C ILE A 62 -1.07 -0.13 6.70
N LEU A 63 -1.50 -1.26 6.13
CA LEU A 63 -2.72 -1.36 5.32
C LEU A 63 -3.98 -1.70 6.13
N THR A 64 -3.95 -1.55 7.46
CA THR A 64 -5.18 -1.58 8.24
C THR A 64 -6.08 -0.37 7.92
N PRO A 65 -7.42 -0.51 7.93
CA PRO A 65 -8.31 0.61 7.67
C PRO A 65 -8.08 1.81 8.60
N ALA A 66 -7.79 1.55 9.87
CA ALA A 66 -7.47 2.58 10.85
C ALA A 66 -6.22 3.38 10.45
N ASN A 67 -5.18 2.70 9.94
CA ASN A 67 -3.96 3.36 9.51
C ASN A 67 -4.13 4.06 8.15
N MET A 68 -4.96 3.57 7.24
CA MET A 68 -5.16 4.26 5.95
C MET A 68 -6.04 5.51 6.03
N LEU A 69 -6.87 5.65 7.07
CA LEU A 69 -7.85 6.74 7.19
C LEU A 69 -7.43 7.87 8.11
N ASN A 70 -6.41 7.66 8.94
CA ASN A 70 -5.96 8.64 9.92
C ASN A 70 -4.56 9.18 9.55
N PRO A 71 -4.28 10.46 9.85
CA PRO A 71 -2.95 11.01 9.65
C PRO A 71 -1.96 10.34 10.60
N HIS A 72 -0.86 9.84 10.04
CA HIS A 72 0.29 9.37 10.82
C HIS A 72 1.25 10.53 11.05
N MET A 73 1.44 10.91 12.32
CA MET A 73 2.48 11.84 12.72
C MET A 73 3.80 11.07 12.87
N GLU A 74 4.61 11.13 11.82
CA GLU A 74 6.02 10.68 11.66
C GLU A 74 6.36 9.18 11.63
N ALA A 75 7.00 8.76 10.52
CA ALA A 75 8.03 7.74 10.53
C ALA A 75 9.33 8.39 11.02
N LYS A 76 9.79 8.02 12.21
CA LYS A 76 11.09 8.45 12.74
C LYS A 76 12.19 8.08 11.75
N LYS A 77 13.07 9.05 11.46
CA LYS A 77 14.37 8.83 10.80
C LYS A 77 15.23 7.83 11.57
#